data_AF-U5N675-F1
#
_entry.id   AF-U5N675-F1
#
_cell.length_a   1.000
_cell.length_b   1.000
_cell.length_c   1.000
_cell.angle_alpha   90.00
_cell.angle_beta   90.00
_cell.angle_gamma   90.00
#
_symmetry.space_group_name_H-M   'P 1'
#
loop_
_entity.id
_entity.type
_entity.pdbx_description
1 polymer ?
#
loop_
_entity_poly.entity_id
_entity_poly.type
_entity_poly.pdbx_seq_one_letter_code
_entity_poly.pdbx_strand_id
1 'polypeptide(L)'
;MTSSPTDPLLALMRVIESRLPDRGGDPQSSYVARLLHRGPDAFLKKIGEEAAEVVMAAKDAEHGADRNRIVCEVADLWFHCMVALAHFGLSTDDVLAELERRAGTSGLEEKARRSAPPIVPTITDSTP
;
A
#
# COMPACT_ATOMS: atom_id res chain seq x y z
N MET A 1 -10.70 30.36 5.78
CA MET A 1 -10.97 28.99 5.29
C MET A 1 -9.93 28.67 4.25
N THR A 2 -8.77 28.16 4.68
CA THR A 2 -7.74 27.67 3.76
C THR A 2 -8.21 26.33 3.22
N SER A 3 -8.50 26.27 1.94
CA SER A 3 -8.81 25.05 1.19
C SER A 3 -7.74 24.01 1.52
N SER A 4 -8.11 22.91 2.18
CA SER A 4 -7.19 21.78 2.32
C SER A 4 -6.81 21.32 0.90
N PRO A 5 -5.53 21.14 0.57
CA PRO A 5 -5.16 20.49 -0.68
C PRO A 5 -5.86 19.13 -0.69
N THR A 6 -6.63 18.85 -1.74
CA THR A 6 -7.33 17.58 -1.89
C THR A 6 -6.30 16.47 -1.77
N ASP A 7 -6.45 15.58 -0.77
CA ASP A 7 -5.61 14.39 -0.64
C ASP A 7 -5.64 13.62 -1.97
N PRO A 8 -4.49 13.51 -2.67
CA PRO A 8 -4.44 12.91 -4.00
C PRO A 8 -4.79 11.42 -3.97
N LEU A 9 -4.46 10.70 -2.90
CA LEU A 9 -4.80 9.29 -2.75
C LEU A 9 -6.30 9.12 -2.58
N LEU A 10 -6.91 9.92 -1.70
CA LEU A 10 -8.35 9.88 -1.49
C LEU A 10 -9.12 10.31 -2.75
N ALA A 11 -8.62 11.32 -3.47
CA ALA A 11 -9.22 11.76 -4.73
C ALA A 11 -9.18 10.66 -5.80
N LEU A 12 -8.02 10.02 -5.97
CA LEU A 12 -7.85 8.94 -6.92
C LEU A 12 -8.66 7.71 -6.52
N MET A 13 -8.70 7.36 -5.23
CA MET A 13 -9.51 6.25 -4.72
C MET A 13 -11.00 6.45 -5.04
N ARG A 14 -11.53 7.66 -4.80
CA ARG A 14 -12.92 8.00 -5.17
C ARG A 14 -13.19 7.80 -6.67
N VAL A 15 -12.24 8.19 -7.53
CA VAL A 15 -12.36 7.97 -8.98
C VAL A 15 -12.33 6.48 -9.30
N ILE A 16 -11.45 5.70 -8.67
CA ILE A 16 -11.36 4.25 -8.90
C ILE A 16 -12.67 3.56 -8.49
N GLU A 17 -13.16 3.87 -7.30
CA GLU A 17 -14.41 3.30 -6.81
C GLU A 17 -15.61 3.68 -7.70
N SER A 18 -15.66 4.90 -8.22
CA SER A 18 -16.72 5.32 -9.14
C SER A 18 -16.72 4.54 -10.46
N ARG A 19 -15.71 3.69 -10.71
CA ARG A 19 -15.58 2.84 -11.90
C ARG A 19 -15.78 1.36 -11.58
N LEU A 20 -16.19 1.01 -10.37
CA LEU A 20 -16.60 -0.35 -10.04
C LEU A 20 -17.80 -0.78 -10.92
N PRO A 21 -17.89 -2.07 -11.34
CA PRO A 21 -18.97 -2.54 -12.19
C PRO A 21 -20.36 -2.33 -11.60
N ASP A 22 -20.52 -2.54 -10.29
CA ASP A 22 -21.76 -2.32 -9.55
C ASP A 22 -22.11 -0.83 -9.35
N ARG A 23 -21.15 0.07 -9.57
CA ARG A 23 -21.34 1.53 -9.59
C ARG A 23 -21.48 2.11 -11.01
N GLY A 24 -21.71 1.26 -12.02
CA GLY A 24 -21.93 1.69 -13.41
C GLY A 24 -20.66 2.01 -14.19
N GLY A 25 -19.50 1.48 -13.75
CA GLY A 25 -18.25 1.62 -14.49
C GLY A 25 -18.29 0.94 -15.86
N ASP A 26 -18.18 1.73 -16.93
CA ASP A 26 -18.17 1.23 -18.30
C ASP A 26 -16.73 0.89 -18.78
N PRO A 27 -16.44 -0.39 -19.11
CA PRO A 27 -15.11 -0.83 -19.55
C PRO A 27 -14.71 -0.31 -20.94
N GLN A 28 -15.62 0.25 -21.73
CA GLN A 28 -15.31 0.85 -23.02
C GLN A 28 -14.80 2.31 -22.88
N SER A 29 -15.25 3.02 -21.85
CA SER A 29 -14.90 4.43 -21.63
C SER A 29 -13.82 4.66 -20.57
N SER A 30 -13.46 3.65 -19.77
CA SER A 30 -12.47 3.80 -18.70
C SER A 30 -11.50 2.62 -18.60
N TYR A 31 -10.21 2.95 -18.50
CA TYR A 31 -9.16 1.97 -18.22
C TYR A 31 -9.38 1.24 -16.90
N VAL A 32 -9.73 1.97 -15.83
CA VAL A 32 -10.00 1.39 -14.51
C VAL A 32 -11.20 0.45 -14.57
N ALA A 33 -12.31 0.88 -15.20
CA ALA A 33 -13.48 0.02 -15.37
C ALA A 33 -13.13 -1.26 -16.17
N ARG A 34 -12.26 -1.14 -17.18
CA ARG A 34 -11.77 -2.30 -17.95
C ARG A 34 -10.95 -3.26 -17.10
N LEU A 35 -10.07 -2.76 -16.22
CA LEU A 35 -9.33 -3.61 -15.28
C LEU A 35 -10.28 -4.33 -14.33
N LEU A 36 -11.20 -3.60 -13.70
CA LEU A 36 -12.16 -4.15 -12.74
C LEU A 36 -13.11 -5.17 -13.38
N HIS A 37 -13.53 -4.93 -14.63
CA HIS A 37 -14.38 -5.87 -15.38
C HIS A 37 -13.63 -7.12 -15.84
N ARG A 38 -12.32 -7.04 -16.11
CA ARG A 38 -11.51 -8.23 -16.44
C ARG A 38 -11.26 -9.13 -15.23
N GLY A 39 -11.51 -8.63 -14.02
CA GLY A 39 -11.32 -9.36 -12.78
C GLY A 39 -9.88 -9.35 -12.27
N PRO A 40 -9.61 -10.07 -11.17
CA PRO A 40 -8.40 -9.91 -10.37
C PRO A 40 -7.09 -10.13 -11.14
N ASP A 41 -7.04 -11.14 -12.00
CA ASP A 41 -5.83 -11.48 -12.76
C ASP A 41 -5.27 -10.29 -13.56
N ALA A 42 -6.14 -9.38 -14.04
CA ALA A 42 -5.72 -8.25 -14.85
C ALA A 42 -4.89 -7.22 -14.05
N PHE A 43 -5.34 -6.86 -12.85
CA PHE A 43 -4.64 -5.88 -12.01
C PHE A 43 -3.57 -6.54 -11.13
N LEU A 44 -3.75 -7.80 -10.70
CA LEU A 44 -2.74 -8.52 -9.93
C LEU A 44 -1.48 -8.80 -10.76
N LYS A 45 -1.63 -9.13 -12.05
CA LYS A 45 -0.49 -9.23 -12.96
C LYS A 45 0.29 -7.92 -13.03
N LYS A 46 -0.42 -6.79 -13.14
CA LYS A 46 0.22 -5.47 -13.19
C LYS A 46 0.96 -5.15 -11.89
N ILE A 47 0.41 -5.47 -10.72
CA ILE A 47 1.16 -5.31 -9.45
C ILE A 47 2.52 -6.02 -9.51
N GLY A 48 2.59 -7.26 -10.03
CA GLY A 48 3.85 -7.98 -10.19
C GLY A 48 4.81 -7.35 -11.21
N GLU A 49 4.27 -6.85 -12.31
CA GLU A 49 5.01 -6.13 -13.36
C GLU A 49 5.62 -4.83 -12.81
N GLU A 50 4.79 -3.97 -12.22
CA GLU A 50 5.21 -2.69 -11.67
C GLU A 50 6.21 -2.87 -10.51
N ALA A 51 6.05 -3.90 -9.68
CA ALA A 51 7.01 -4.20 -8.63
C ALA A 51 8.39 -4.57 -9.19
N ALA A 52 8.44 -5.31 -10.30
CA ALA A 52 9.70 -5.61 -10.99
C ALA A 52 10.28 -4.36 -11.66
N GLU A 53 9.44 -3.49 -12.22
CA GLU A 53 9.85 -2.23 -12.83
C GLU A 53 10.43 -1.25 -11.80
N VAL A 54 9.86 -1.15 -10.60
CA VAL A 54 10.44 -0.39 -9.47
C VAL A 54 11.85 -0.88 -9.14
N VAL A 55 12.04 -2.21 -9.05
CA VAL A 55 13.35 -2.82 -8.76
C VAL A 55 14.36 -2.47 -9.86
N MET A 56 13.95 -2.58 -11.13
CA MET A 56 14.81 -2.26 -12.26
C MET A 56 15.15 -0.76 -12.32
N ALA A 57 14.17 0.11 -12.16
CA ALA A 57 14.36 1.56 -12.13
C ALA A 57 15.32 1.99 -11.00
N ALA A 58 15.23 1.35 -9.83
CA ALA A 58 16.15 1.60 -8.73
C ALA A 58 17.59 1.17 -9.08
N LYS A 59 17.76 -0.03 -9.65
CA LYS A 59 19.08 -0.51 -10.09
C LYS A 59 19.66 0.36 -11.20
N ASP A 60 18.87 0.77 -12.18
CA ASP A 60 19.35 1.62 -13.27
C ASP A 60 19.75 3.00 -12.77
N ALA A 61 19.04 3.55 -11.78
CA ALA A 61 19.40 4.81 -11.15
C ALA A 61 20.75 4.76 -10.43
N GLU A 62 21.12 3.62 -9.83
CA GLU A 62 22.48 3.41 -9.28
C GLU A 62 23.56 3.46 -10.37
N HIS A 63 23.22 3.17 -11.62
CA HIS A 63 24.10 3.24 -12.78
C HIS A 63 23.97 4.55 -13.58
N GLY A 64 23.35 5.58 -13.00
CA GLY A 64 23.27 6.93 -13.57
C GLY A 64 22.03 7.21 -14.43
N ALA A 65 21.03 6.33 -14.44
CA ALA A 65 19.74 6.63 -15.06
C ALA A 65 18.91 7.66 -14.25
N ASP A 66 17.86 8.20 -14.86
CA ASP A 66 16.98 9.19 -14.23
C ASP A 66 16.21 8.60 -13.04
N ARG A 67 16.40 9.20 -11.86
CA ARG A 67 15.74 8.81 -10.60
C ARG A 67 14.23 9.04 -10.62
N ASN A 68 13.71 9.91 -11.49
CA ASN A 68 12.27 10.11 -11.62
C ASN A 68 11.55 8.83 -12.06
N ARG A 69 12.23 7.92 -12.77
CA ARG A 69 11.68 6.61 -13.12
C ARG A 69 11.16 5.86 -11.90
N ILE A 70 11.91 5.87 -10.80
CA ILE A 70 11.49 5.20 -9.55
C ILE A 70 10.15 5.75 -9.06
N VAL A 71 9.97 7.07 -9.12
CA VAL A 71 8.73 7.72 -8.68
C VAL A 71 7.56 7.30 -9.59
N CYS A 72 7.79 7.24 -10.91
CA CYS A 72 6.78 6.77 -11.86
C CYS A 72 6.35 5.33 -11.58
N GLU A 73 7.30 4.40 -11.46
CA GLU A 73 6.96 2.98 -11.26
C GLU A 73 6.32 2.74 -9.88
N VAL A 74 6.74 3.49 -8.84
CA VAL A 74 6.07 3.43 -7.52
C VAL A 74 4.65 3.97 -7.59
N ALA A 75 4.41 5.02 -8.38
CA ALA A 75 3.08 5.57 -8.58
C ALA A 75 2.17 4.58 -9.32
N ASP A 76 2.66 3.90 -10.36
CA ASP A 76 1.91 2.88 -11.08
C ASP A 76 1.64 1.64 -10.21
N LEU A 77 2.64 1.21 -9.42
CA LEU A 77 2.44 0.16 -8.42
C LEU A 77 1.34 0.52 -7.41
N TRP A 78 1.37 1.74 -6.86
CA TRP A 78 0.34 2.21 -5.92
C TRP A 78 -1.02 2.30 -6.58
N PHE A 79 -1.10 2.81 -7.80
CA PHE A 79 -2.34 2.85 -8.56
C PHE A 79 -2.95 1.46 -8.73
N HIS A 80 -2.16 0.46 -9.13
CA HIS A 80 -2.64 -0.91 -9.31
C HIS A 80 -3.02 -1.58 -7.98
N CYS A 81 -2.30 -1.27 -6.89
CA CYS A 81 -2.71 -1.66 -5.54
C CYS A 81 -4.06 -1.04 -5.15
N MET A 82 -4.31 0.24 -5.44
CA MET A 82 -5.59 0.90 -5.16
C MET A 82 -6.75 0.29 -5.95
N VAL A 83 -6.53 -0.09 -7.21
CA VAL A 83 -7.52 -0.85 -8.00
C VAL A 83 -7.84 -2.19 -7.33
N ALA A 84 -6.83 -2.89 -6.82
CA ALA A 84 -7.04 -4.13 -6.08
C ALA A 84 -7.81 -3.91 -4.76
N LEU A 85 -7.46 -2.87 -3.98
CA LEU A 85 -8.19 -2.51 -2.77
C LEU A 85 -9.67 -2.27 -3.06
N ALA A 86 -9.99 -1.46 -4.06
CA ALA A 86 -11.36 -1.18 -4.46
C ALA A 86 -12.13 -2.45 -4.85
N HIS A 87 -11.51 -3.36 -5.60
CA HIS A 87 -12.10 -4.65 -5.96
C HIS A 87 -12.45 -5.51 -4.74
N PHE A 88 -11.61 -5.48 -3.70
CA PHE A 88 -11.82 -6.24 -2.46
C PHE A 88 -12.64 -5.47 -1.40
N GLY A 89 -13.20 -4.31 -1.74
CA GLY A 89 -13.99 -3.50 -0.80
C GLY A 89 -13.15 -2.83 0.29
N LEU A 90 -11.87 -2.59 0.01
CA LEU A 90 -10.92 -1.88 0.88
C LEU A 90 -10.58 -0.50 0.31
N SER A 91 -10.02 0.36 1.15
CA SER A 91 -9.65 1.73 0.84
C SER A 91 -8.18 2.02 1.16
N THR A 92 -7.69 3.19 0.73
CA THR A 92 -6.37 3.68 1.15
C THR A 92 -6.30 3.94 2.64
N ASP A 93 -7.42 4.29 3.29
CA ASP A 93 -7.46 4.56 4.73
C ASP A 93 -7.15 3.30 5.54
N ASP A 94 -7.58 2.12 5.06
CA ASP A 94 -7.26 0.84 5.68
C ASP A 94 -5.73 0.57 5.67
N VAL A 95 -5.07 0.91 4.56
CA VAL A 95 -3.61 0.79 4.43
C VAL A 95 -2.90 1.83 5.30
N LEU A 96 -3.37 3.07 5.31
CA LEU A 96 -2.79 4.15 6.12
C LEU A 96 -2.90 3.83 7.62
N ALA A 97 -4.05 3.31 8.07
CA ALA A 97 -4.23 2.86 9.45
C ALA A 97 -3.25 1.73 9.81
N GLU A 98 -3.02 0.78 8.91
CA GLU A 98 -2.01 -0.28 9.13
C GLU A 98 -0.58 0.29 9.15
N LEU A 99 -0.27 1.27 8.30
CA LEU A 99 1.04 1.94 8.33
C LEU A 99 1.25 2.74 9.61
N GLU A 100 0.23 3.45 10.11
CA GLU A 100 0.28 4.16 11.39
C GLU A 100 0.49 3.19 12.55
N ARG A 101 -0.23 2.06 12.56
CA ARG A 101 -0.04 0.98 13.55
C ARG A 101 1.39 0.43 13.52
N ARG A 102 1.98 0.26 12.33
CA ARG A 102 3.39 -0.16 12.15
C ARG A 102 4.37 0.92 12.58
N ALA A 103 4.09 2.19 12.33
CA ALA A 103 4.95 3.28 12.76
C ALA A 103 4.99 3.40 14.29
N GLY A 104 3.85 3.20 14.96
CA GLY A 104 3.75 3.15 16.43
C GLY A 104 4.37 1.91 17.08
N THR A 105 4.76 0.91 16.28
CA THR A 105 5.41 -0.32 16.75
C THR A 105 6.72 -0.47 16.00
N SER A 106 7.81 0.15 16.45
CA SER A 106 9.07 0.02 15.71
C SER A 106 9.41 -1.47 15.53
N GLY A 107 9.70 -1.91 14.30
CA GLY A 107 9.97 -3.32 14.00
C GLY A 107 11.17 -3.88 14.80
N LEU A 108 12.02 -3.00 15.32
CA LEU A 108 13.10 -3.30 16.25
C LEU A 108 12.57 -3.59 17.66
N GLU A 109 11.60 -2.82 18.17
CA GLU A 109 10.94 -3.08 19.47
C GLU A 109 10.09 -4.34 19.46
N GLU A 110 9.37 -4.61 18.38
CA GLU A 110 8.59 -5.85 18.20
C GLU A 110 9.51 -7.08 18.20
N LYS A 111 10.66 -6.99 17.51
CA LYS A 111 11.67 -8.06 17.49
C LYS A 111 12.36 -8.22 18.85
N ALA A 112 12.66 -7.13 19.55
CA ALA A 112 13.22 -7.14 20.90
C ALA A 112 12.25 -7.77 21.93
N ARG A 113 10.94 -7.48 21.84
CA ARG A 113 9.91 -8.07 22.71
C ARG A 113 9.74 -9.58 22.50
N ARG A 114 9.98 -10.10 21.30
CA ARG A 114 9.95 -11.54 21.01
C ARG A 114 11.22 -12.28 21.44
N SER A 115 12.35 -11.57 21.56
CA SER A 115 13.64 -12.14 21.97
C SER A 115 13.94 -11.99 23.47
N ALA A 116 13.13 -11.25 24.22
CA ALA A 116 13.29 -11.12 25.67
C ALA A 116 12.86 -12.43 26.38
N PRO A 117 13.70 -13.03 27.24
CA PRO A 117 13.30 -14.16 28.04
C PRO A 117 12.17 -13.76 29.01
N PRO A 118 11.27 -14.69 29.39
CA PRO A 118 10.19 -14.38 30.32
C PRO A 118 10.77 -13.84 31.63
N ILE A 119 10.23 -12.71 32.10
CA ILE A 119 10.55 -12.16 33.41
C ILE A 119 10.02 -13.15 34.43
N VAL A 120 10.91 -14.00 34.97
CA VAL A 120 10.60 -14.81 36.15
C VAL A 120 10.56 -13.84 37.33
N PRO A 121 9.44 -13.71 38.05
CA PRO A 121 9.42 -12.87 39.24
C PRO A 121 10.38 -13.51 40.25
N THR A 122 11.48 -12.80 40.58
CA THR A 122 12.31 -13.17 41.71
C THR A 122 11.45 -13.00 42.96
N ILE A 123 10.92 -14.12 43.47
CA ILE A 123 10.41 -14.16 44.83
C ILE A 123 11.61 -13.87 45.72
N THR A 124 11.75 -12.63 46.14
CA THR A 124 12.64 -12.26 47.23
C THR A 124 12.02 -12.87 48.49
N ASP A 125 12.42 -14.10 48.80
CA ASP A 125 12.08 -14.75 50.05
C ASP A 125 12.66 -13.87 51.17
N SER A 126 11.75 -13.13 51.78
CA SER A 126 12.06 -12.24 52.88
C SER A 126 11.92 -13.05 54.16
N THR A 127 13.05 -13.15 54.84
CA THR A 127 13.21 -13.24 56.30
C THR A 127 12.97 -14.62 56.96
N PRO A 128 13.54 -14.89 58.15
CA PRO A 128 13.74 -13.98 59.30
C PRO A 128 15.17 -13.51 59.56
#